data_AF-A0A532UWY8-F1
#
_entry.id   AF-A0A532UWY8-F1
#
_cell.length_a   1.000
_cell.length_b   1.000
_cell.length_c   1.000
_cell.angle_alpha   90.00
_cell.angle_beta   90.00
_cell.angle_gamma   90.00
#
_symmetry.space_group_name_H-M   'P 1'
#
loop_
_entity.id
_entity.type
_entity.pdbx_description
1 polymer ?
#
loop_
_entity_poly.entity_id
_entity_poly.type
_entity_poly.pdbx_seq_one_letter_code
_entity_poly.pdbx_strand_id
1 'polypeptide(L)'
;MITWTTYGTWLQGDERGYVKDGKTHPGNKSLRESNKRSQLQDAVRLSKNQQQLVRKAIIGEAALQSQRIYALAVQSNHVHIVAEYIRQPISGIVAYYKKAARLALKATNHNGKL
;
A
#
# COMPACT_ATOMS: atom_id res chain seq x y z
N MET A 1 11.39 -2.93 -8.14
CA MET A 1 10.50 -3.49 -7.11
C MET A 1 9.75 -2.35 -6.43
N ILE A 2 8.48 -2.52 -6.15
CA ILE A 2 7.62 -1.55 -5.48
C ILE A 2 7.06 -2.22 -4.22
N THR A 3 6.99 -1.48 -3.12
CA THR A 3 6.22 -1.90 -1.95
C THR A 3 5.51 -0.71 -1.30
N TRP A 4 4.36 -0.98 -0.70
CA TRP A 4 3.70 -0.02 0.18
C TRP A 4 2.90 -0.75 1.25
N THR A 5 2.73 -0.11 2.40
CA THR A 5 1.88 -0.57 3.49
C THR A 5 0.48 0.01 3.35
N THR A 6 -0.51 -0.68 3.89
CA THR A 6 -1.87 -0.16 4.01
C THR A 6 -1.94 0.92 5.08
N TYR A 7 -2.96 1.77 5.00
CA TYR A 7 -3.15 2.89 5.92
C TYR A 7 -3.05 2.44 7.39
N GLY A 8 -2.24 3.16 8.16
CA GLY A 8 -2.12 2.99 9.60
C GLY A 8 -1.38 1.75 10.10
N THR A 9 -0.80 0.93 9.23
CA THR A 9 -0.11 -0.32 9.63
C THR A 9 1.41 -0.21 9.76
N TRP A 10 2.00 0.93 9.37
CA TRP A 10 3.38 1.31 9.66
C TRP A 10 3.44 2.82 9.92
N LEU A 11 3.43 3.19 11.20
CA LEU A 11 3.39 4.59 11.65
C LEU A 11 4.79 5.13 11.88
N GLN A 12 4.95 6.46 11.86
CA GLN A 12 6.15 7.06 12.42
C GLN A 12 6.26 6.72 13.92
N GLY A 13 7.46 6.36 14.35
CA GLY A 13 7.72 5.86 15.70
C GLY A 13 7.51 4.35 15.90
N ASP A 14 7.13 3.60 14.86
CA ASP A 14 7.02 2.14 14.92
C ASP A 14 8.33 1.46 15.37
N GLU A 15 8.23 0.40 16.18
CA GLU A 15 9.38 -0.29 16.77
C GLU A 15 10.33 -0.89 15.73
N ARG A 16 9.81 -1.20 14.53
CA ARG A 16 10.58 -1.67 13.37
C ARG A 16 11.47 -0.57 12.74
N GLY A 17 11.39 0.66 13.25
CA GLY A 17 11.89 1.87 12.61
C GLY A 17 10.89 2.43 11.62
N TYR A 18 11.17 3.62 11.08
CA TYR A 18 10.32 4.29 10.09
C TYR A 18 11.13 5.21 9.18
N VAL A 19 10.57 5.57 8.02
CA VAL A 19 11.22 6.48 7.06
C VAL A 19 10.60 7.87 7.14
N LYS A 20 11.43 8.90 7.19
CA LYS A 20 11.03 10.31 7.07
C LYS A 20 12.08 11.04 6.23
N ASP A 21 11.63 11.78 5.21
CA ASP A 21 12.50 12.57 4.33
C ASP A 21 13.68 11.77 3.74
N GLY A 22 13.41 10.52 3.35
CA GLY A 22 14.41 9.60 2.79
C GLY A 22 15.38 8.98 3.80
N LYS A 23 15.23 9.26 5.10
CA LYS A 23 16.08 8.73 6.17
C LYS A 23 15.34 7.73 7.03
N THR A 24 16.03 6.66 7.42
CA THR A 24 15.51 5.68 8.38
C THR A 24 15.79 6.17 9.80
N HIS A 25 14.76 6.15 10.62
CA HIS A 25 14.80 6.48 12.03
C HIS A 25 14.45 5.25 12.88
N PRO A 26 15.03 5.11 14.09
CA PRO A 26 14.65 4.05 15.01
C PRO A 26 13.23 4.25 15.55
N GLY A 27 12.70 3.23 16.21
CA GLY A 27 11.39 3.33 16.85
C GLY A 27 11.32 4.40 17.94
N ASN A 28 10.13 4.98 18.09
CA ASN A 28 9.83 6.00 19.10
C ASN A 28 8.38 5.81 19.58
N LYS A 29 8.22 5.21 20.76
CA LYS A 29 6.91 4.86 21.32
C LYS A 29 6.00 6.08 21.49
N SER A 30 6.50 7.20 21.99
CA SER A 30 5.70 8.41 22.20
C SER A 30 5.15 8.95 20.86
N LEU A 31 6.01 9.02 19.85
CA LEU A 31 5.63 9.43 18.50
C LEU A 31 4.62 8.46 17.88
N ARG A 32 4.81 7.15 18.08
CA ARG A 32 3.88 6.12 17.59
C ARG A 32 2.48 6.29 18.16
N GLU A 33 2.39 6.46 19.48
CA GLU A 33 1.10 6.64 20.14
C GLU A 33 0.44 7.97 19.74
N SER A 34 1.22 9.03 19.55
CA SER A 34 0.69 10.29 19.00
C SER A 34 0.10 10.09 17.60
N ASN A 35 0.85 9.47 16.69
CA ASN A 35 0.37 9.19 15.33
C ASN A 35 -0.86 8.29 15.33
N LYS A 36 -0.91 7.30 16.22
CA LYS A 36 -2.06 6.40 16.37
C LYS A 36 -3.31 7.15 16.80
N ARG A 37 -3.21 8.07 17.77
CA ARG A 37 -4.34 8.90 18.23
C ARG A 37 -4.82 9.90 17.17
N SER A 38 -3.95 10.33 16.28
CA SER A 38 -4.28 11.28 15.20
C SER A 38 -4.82 10.62 13.93
N GLN A 39 -5.00 9.30 13.90
CA GLN A 39 -5.57 8.64 12.72
C GLN A 39 -7.05 9.00 12.55
N LEU A 40 -7.44 9.27 11.29
CA LEU A 40 -8.84 9.55 10.93
C LEU A 40 -9.71 8.29 10.87
N GLN A 41 -9.10 7.12 10.78
CA GLN A 41 -9.73 5.83 10.57
C GLN A 41 -8.88 4.75 11.23
N ASP A 42 -9.45 3.56 11.44
CA ASP A 42 -8.68 2.42 11.91
C ASP A 42 -7.66 1.95 10.87
N ALA A 43 -6.61 1.29 11.37
CA ALA A 43 -5.60 0.67 10.53
C ALA A 43 -6.23 -0.37 9.60
N VAL A 44 -5.95 -0.26 8.30
CA VAL A 44 -6.54 -1.12 7.28
C VAL A 44 -5.81 -2.46 7.26
N ARG A 45 -6.51 -3.54 7.61
CA ARG A 45 -6.05 -4.92 7.41
C ARG A 45 -6.96 -5.65 6.44
N LEU A 46 -6.38 -6.13 5.34
CA LEU A 46 -7.11 -6.80 4.27
C LEU A 46 -7.45 -8.23 4.66
N SER A 47 -8.73 -8.59 4.56
CA SER A 47 -9.18 -9.99 4.59
C SER A 47 -8.65 -10.77 3.37
N LYS A 48 -8.72 -12.10 3.40
CA LYS A 48 -8.29 -12.91 2.24
C LYS A 48 -9.06 -12.57 0.96
N ASN A 49 -10.36 -12.31 1.07
CA ASN A 49 -11.19 -11.89 -0.07
C ASN A 49 -10.75 -10.52 -0.61
N GLN A 50 -10.46 -9.57 0.29
CA GLN A 50 -9.95 -8.25 -0.08
C GLN A 50 -8.56 -8.33 -0.72
N GLN A 51 -7.67 -9.21 -0.24
CA GLN A 51 -6.36 -9.44 -0.85
C GLN A 51 -6.50 -9.94 -2.29
N GLN A 52 -7.40 -10.89 -2.54
CA GLN A 52 -7.68 -11.38 -3.89
C GLN A 52 -8.25 -10.29 -4.80
N LEU A 53 -9.16 -9.45 -4.27
CA LEU A 53 -9.76 -8.35 -5.01
C LEU A 53 -8.71 -7.30 -5.42
N VAL A 54 -7.87 -6.88 -4.47
CA VAL A 54 -6.74 -5.96 -4.72
C VAL A 54 -5.77 -6.56 -5.74
N ARG A 55 -5.46 -7.86 -5.63
CA ARG A 55 -4.60 -8.56 -6.60
C ARG A 55 -5.17 -8.46 -8.02
N LYS A 56 -6.46 -8.77 -8.20
CA LYS A 56 -7.14 -8.68 -9.50
C LYS A 56 -7.13 -7.25 -10.04
N ALA A 57 -7.39 -6.25 -9.20
CA ALA A 57 -7.40 -4.85 -9.59
C ALA A 57 -6.02 -4.36 -10.06
N ILE A 58 -4.95 -4.72 -9.35
CA ILE A 58 -3.57 -4.36 -9.74
C ILE A 58 -3.18 -5.01 -11.06
N ILE A 59 -3.53 -6.29 -11.27
CA ILE A 59 -3.26 -6.98 -12.54
C ILE A 59 -4.01 -6.31 -13.69
N GLY A 60 -5.29 -5.95 -13.49
CA GLY A 60 -6.09 -5.24 -14.48
C GLY A 60 -5.50 -3.87 -14.83
N GLU A 61 -5.10 -3.09 -13.82
CA GLU A 61 -4.46 -1.79 -14.05
C GLU A 61 -3.10 -1.94 -14.76
N ALA A 62 -2.31 -2.95 -14.41
CA ALA A 62 -1.03 -3.21 -15.08
C ALA A 62 -1.20 -3.52 -16.58
N ALA A 63 -2.27 -4.23 -16.95
CA ALA A 63 -2.62 -4.46 -18.34
C ALA A 63 -2.97 -3.15 -19.07
N LEU A 64 -3.73 -2.24 -18.44
CA LEU A 64 -4.04 -0.91 -19.00
C LEU A 64 -2.78 -0.06 -19.19
N GLN A 65 -1.81 -0.17 -18.29
CA GLN A 65 -0.52 0.52 -18.38
C GLN A 65 0.49 -0.18 -19.31
N SER A 66 0.11 -1.30 -19.95
CA SER A 66 1.02 -2.13 -20.75
C SER A 66 2.31 -2.52 -20.01
N GLN A 67 2.21 -2.77 -18.70
CA GLN A 67 3.34 -3.13 -17.85
C GLN A 67 3.20 -4.57 -17.37
N ARG A 68 4.19 -5.42 -17.69
CA ARG A 68 4.20 -6.80 -17.19
C ARG A 68 4.53 -6.84 -15.70
N ILE A 69 3.74 -7.58 -14.93
CA ILE A 69 4.06 -7.94 -13.54
C ILE A 69 4.72 -9.33 -13.53
N TYR A 70 5.93 -9.42 -13.00
CA TYR A 70 6.65 -10.69 -12.81
C TYR A 70 6.24 -11.39 -11.51
N ALA A 71 6.01 -10.61 -10.44
CA ALA A 71 5.54 -11.14 -9.16
C ALA A 71 4.67 -10.12 -8.44
N LEU A 72 3.59 -10.60 -7.81
CA LEU A 72 2.68 -9.79 -7.01
C LEU A 72 2.27 -10.57 -5.75
N ALA A 73 2.56 -9.97 -4.60
CA ALA A 73 2.10 -10.45 -3.30
C ALA A 73 1.28 -9.37 -2.61
N VAL A 74 0.01 -9.67 -2.32
CA VAL A 74 -0.88 -8.80 -1.54
C VAL A 74 -1.05 -9.45 -0.18
N GLN A 75 -0.46 -8.85 0.84
CA GLN A 75 -0.55 -9.30 2.22
C GLN A 75 -1.65 -8.53 2.96
N SER A 76 -1.91 -8.89 4.22
CA SER A 76 -2.96 -8.24 5.00
C SER A 76 -2.68 -6.75 5.29
N ASN A 77 -1.41 -6.33 5.32
CA ASN A 77 -1.02 -4.96 5.67
C ASN A 77 -0.05 -4.30 4.68
N HIS A 78 0.29 -4.96 3.57
CA HIS A 78 1.19 -4.39 2.57
C HIS A 78 1.10 -5.12 1.23
N VAL A 79 1.70 -4.53 0.20
CA VAL A 79 1.78 -5.08 -1.15
C VAL A 79 3.24 -5.07 -1.62
N HIS A 80 3.66 -6.12 -2.30
CA HIS A 80 4.93 -6.21 -3.02
C HIS A 80 4.68 -6.46 -4.51
N ILE A 81 5.39 -5.72 -5.36
CA ILE A 81 5.32 -5.86 -6.82
C ILE A 81 6.74 -5.90 -7.40
N VAL A 82 6.99 -6.90 -8.23
CA VAL A 82 8.11 -6.94 -9.17
C VAL A 82 7.49 -6.81 -10.56
N ALA A 83 7.81 -5.73 -11.26
CA ALA A 83 7.24 -5.40 -12.57
C ALA A 83 8.35 -5.00 -13.54
N GLU A 84 8.06 -5.16 -14.82
CA GLU A 84 8.88 -4.71 -15.94
C GLU A 84 9.08 -3.21 -15.89
N TYR A 85 10.25 -2.76 -16.35
CA TYR A 85 10.51 -1.34 -16.53
C TYR A 85 9.75 -0.82 -17.75
N ILE A 86 9.07 0.31 -17.58
CA ILE A 86 8.45 1.07 -18.67
C ILE A 86 8.88 2.54 -18.57
N ARG A 87 8.77 3.28 -19.67
CA ARG A 87 9.16 4.70 -19.75
C ARG A 87 8.14 5.63 -19.10
N GLN A 88 7.78 5.35 -17.85
CA GLN A 88 6.93 6.17 -17.00
C GLN A 88 7.57 6.34 -15.61
N PRO A 89 7.39 7.50 -14.94
CA PRO A 89 7.84 7.66 -13.56
C PRO A 89 7.20 6.62 -12.63
N ILE A 90 8.02 5.99 -11.79
CA ILE A 90 7.55 4.96 -10.83
C ILE A 90 6.44 5.50 -9.94
N SER A 91 6.53 6.76 -9.51
CA SER A 91 5.50 7.42 -8.69
C SER A 91 4.13 7.45 -9.38
N GLY A 92 4.09 7.67 -10.70
CA GLY A 92 2.86 7.66 -11.49
C GLY A 92 2.23 6.27 -11.56
N ILE A 93 3.03 5.26 -11.91
CA ILE A 93 2.58 3.85 -11.96
C ILE A 93 2.05 3.38 -10.60
N VAL A 94 2.77 3.68 -9.53
CA VAL A 94 2.32 3.32 -8.17
C VAL A 94 1.02 4.01 -7.80
N ALA A 95 0.81 5.26 -8.22
CA ALA A 95 -0.44 5.97 -7.99
C ALA A 95 -1.62 5.28 -8.70
N TYR A 96 -1.44 4.81 -9.94
CA TYR A 96 -2.47 4.02 -10.65
C TYR A 96 -2.81 2.72 -9.91
N TYR A 97 -1.81 1.95 -9.49
CA TYR A 97 -2.04 0.71 -8.75
C TYR A 97 -2.76 0.93 -7.41
N LYS A 98 -2.37 1.96 -6.66
CA LYS A 98 -3.05 2.34 -5.41
C LYS A 98 -4.49 2.76 -5.66
N LYS A 99 -4.73 3.54 -6.73
CA LYS A 99 -6.08 3.98 -7.13
C LYS A 99 -6.96 2.78 -7.50
N ALA A 100 -6.48 1.87 -8.34
CA ALA A 100 -7.21 0.68 -8.74
C ALA A 100 -7.57 -0.20 -7.53
N ALA A 101 -6.60 -0.44 -6.65
CA ALA A 101 -6.82 -1.20 -5.42
C ALA A 101 -7.87 -0.55 -4.50
N ARG A 102 -7.80 0.78 -4.31
CA ARG A 102 -8.77 1.53 -3.51
C ARG A 102 -10.18 1.46 -4.09
N LEU A 103 -10.32 1.64 -5.41
CA LEU A 103 -11.63 1.59 -6.08
C LEU A 103 -12.25 0.20 -5.96
N ALA A 104 -11.45 -0.86 -6.11
CA ALA A 104 -11.91 -2.23 -5.95
C ALA A 104 -12.43 -2.49 -4.52
N LEU A 105 -11.69 -2.06 -3.49
CA LEU A 105 -12.15 -2.15 -2.11
C LEU A 105 -13.41 -1.32 -1.82
N LYS A 106 -13.52 -0.13 -2.41
CA LYS A 106 -14.72 0.71 -2.23
C LYS A 106 -15.99 0.01 -2.74
N ALA A 107 -15.88 -0.79 -3.80
CA ALA A 107 -16.99 -1.60 -4.32
C ALA A 107 -17.48 -2.69 -3.34
N THR A 108 -16.70 -3.02 -2.31
CA THR A 108 -17.10 -3.96 -1.23
C THR A 108 -17.47 -3.26 0.07
N ASN A 109 -17.93 -2.00 0.01
CA ASN A 109 -18.23 -1.15 1.16
C ASN A 109 -17.05 -0.91 2.12
N HIS A 110 -15.80 -1.12 1.66
CA HIS A 110 -14.65 -0.78 2.47
C HIS A 110 -14.35 0.71 2.38
N ASN A 111 -14.53 1.42 3.50
CA ASN A 111 -14.24 2.84 3.63
C ASN A 111 -12.82 3.04 4.22
N GLY A 112 -11.80 3.06 3.37
CA GLY A 112 -10.41 3.24 3.80
C GLY A 112 -9.49 3.74 2.68
N LYS A 113 -8.35 4.35 3.05
CA LYS A 113 -7.23 4.60 2.12
C LYS A 113 -6.31 3.37 2.10
N LEU A 114 -5.77 3.03 0.93
CA LEU A 114 -4.74 2.02 0.73
C LEU A 114 -3.37 2.68 0.51
#